data_AF-A0A1F5Z8I2-F1
#
_entry.id   AF-A0A1F5Z8I2-F1
#
_cell.length_a   1.000
_cell.length_b   1.000
_cell.length_c   1.000
_cell.angle_alpha   90.00
_cell.angle_beta   90.00
_cell.angle_gamma   90.00
#
_symmetry.space_group_name_H-M   'P 1'
#
loop_
_entity.id
_entity.type
_entity.pdbx_description
1 polymer ?
#
loop_
_entity_poly.entity_id
_entity_poly.type
_entity_poly.pdbx_seq_one_letter_code
_entity_poly.pdbx_strand_id
1 'polypeptide(L)'
;MYTLLISVLIFLIGVFLHVLIYRIILTFGVRSFSSAAVFVLILAVYIILLFFTPQYLPVVEYKITSVMVYISLSVSYLALSASLILGDESPSSKIVLEVERHPGIKQNDLIKLFSDSKLVDKRLEDMLSSGMIAKHNQSYTILLRGRLLVFYVSSYHNLLGWKELG
;
A
#
# COMPACT_ATOMS: atom_id res chain seq x y z
N MET A 1 18.68 -21.92 6.90
CA MET A 1 17.39 -21.56 6.25
C MET A 1 16.42 -20.84 7.21
N TYR A 2 16.25 -21.30 8.45
CA TYR A 2 15.34 -20.72 9.44
C TYR A 2 15.57 -19.23 9.73
N THR A 3 16.83 -18.77 9.72
CA THR A 3 17.20 -17.36 9.95
C THR A 3 16.56 -16.39 8.96
N LEU A 4 16.44 -16.81 7.68
CA LEU A 4 15.80 -16.00 6.64
C LEU A 4 14.29 -15.93 6.87
N LEU A 5 13.66 -17.05 7.23
CA LEU A 5 12.23 -17.09 7.52
C LEU A 5 11.89 -16.25 8.75
N ILE A 6 12.74 -16.28 9.78
CA ILE A 6 12.62 -15.41 10.97
C ILE A 6 12.74 -13.93 10.59
N SER A 7 13.67 -13.57 9.70
CA SER A 7 13.80 -12.20 9.18
C SER A 7 12.51 -11.71 8.51
N VAL A 8 11.91 -12.55 7.66
CA VAL A 8 10.61 -12.25 7.02
C VAL A 8 9.50 -12.11 8.05
N LEU A 9 9.42 -12.99 9.04
CA LEU A 9 8.42 -12.90 10.12
C LEU A 9 8.58 -11.62 10.95
N ILE A 10 9.82 -11.25 11.32
CA ILE A 10 10.10 -10.02 12.07
C ILE A 10 9.72 -8.79 11.24
N PHE A 11 9.99 -8.81 9.94
CA PHE A 11 9.53 -7.75 9.04
C PHE A 11 8.00 -7.65 9.00
N LEU A 12 7.27 -8.77 8.88
CA LEU A 12 5.81 -8.79 8.89
C LEU A 12 5.23 -8.25 10.20
N ILE A 13 5.84 -8.64 11.33
CA ILE A 13 5.49 -8.09 12.65
C ILE A 13 5.75 -6.58 12.68
N GLY A 14 6.85 -6.11 12.09
CA GLY A 14 7.17 -4.69 12.01
C GLY A 14 6.18 -3.89 11.17
N VAL A 15 5.72 -4.43 10.04
CA VAL A 15 4.64 -3.83 9.23
C VAL A 15 3.36 -3.76 10.06
N PHE A 16 2.99 -4.83 10.76
CA PHE A 16 1.79 -4.85 11.60
C PHE A 16 1.86 -3.80 12.72
N LEU A 17 2.99 -3.73 13.44
CA LEU A 17 3.22 -2.74 14.49
C LEU A 17 3.22 -1.31 13.92
N HIS A 18 3.82 -1.10 12.76
CA HIS A 18 3.82 0.20 12.10
C HIS A 18 2.39 0.68 11.80
N VAL A 19 1.55 -0.18 11.20
CA VAL A 19 0.14 0.15 10.92
C VAL A 19 -0.64 0.40 12.21
N LEU A 20 -0.44 -0.43 13.24
CA LEU A 20 -1.11 -0.28 14.53
C LEU A 20 -0.74 1.05 15.21
N ILE A 21 0.56 1.35 15.30
CA ILE A 21 1.07 2.59 15.90
C ILE A 21 0.55 3.79 15.11
N TYR A 22 0.62 3.75 13.79
CA TYR A 22 0.12 4.83 12.94
C TYR A 22 -1.36 5.11 13.19
N ARG A 23 -2.20 4.07 13.27
CA ARG A 23 -3.64 4.21 13.55
C ARG A 23 -3.92 4.81 14.94
N ILE A 24 -3.15 4.39 15.94
CA ILE A 24 -3.25 4.96 17.30
C ILE A 24 -2.87 6.46 17.25
N ILE A 25 -1.77 6.81 16.60
CA ILE A 25 -1.29 8.19 16.49
C ILE A 25 -2.30 9.09 15.75
N LEU A 26 -2.93 8.59 14.69
CA LEU A 26 -4.02 9.29 14.00
C LEU A 26 -5.19 9.59 14.95
N THR A 27 -5.53 8.66 15.84
CA THR A 27 -6.59 8.86 16.85
C THR A 27 -6.25 9.99 17.83
N PHE A 28 -4.96 10.25 18.07
CA PHE A 28 -4.48 11.36 18.89
C PHE A 28 -4.26 12.67 18.11
N GLY A 29 -4.63 12.73 16.82
CA GLY A 29 -4.56 13.94 15.99
C GLY A 29 -3.16 14.32 15.50
N VAL A 30 -2.16 13.47 15.73
CA VAL A 30 -0.79 13.72 15.26
C VAL A 30 -0.67 13.29 13.80
N ARG A 31 -0.42 14.24 12.90
CA ARG A 31 -0.34 13.99 11.45
C ARG A 31 1.05 13.58 10.95
N SER A 32 2.09 13.78 11.76
CA SER A 32 3.47 13.48 11.38
C SER A 32 4.03 12.36 12.24
N PHE A 33 4.24 11.20 11.62
CA PHE A 33 4.90 10.06 12.22
C PHE A 33 5.95 9.52 11.26
N SER A 34 7.19 9.36 11.74
CA SER A 34 8.26 8.80 10.93
C SER A 34 8.12 7.29 10.85
N SER A 35 7.53 6.79 9.75
CA SER A 35 7.42 5.35 9.47
C SER A 35 8.78 4.64 9.58
N ALA A 36 9.86 5.30 9.15
CA ALA A 36 11.22 4.77 9.20
C ALA A 36 11.69 4.48 10.63
N ALA A 37 11.26 5.27 11.62
CA ALA A 37 11.68 5.09 13.01
C ALA A 37 11.27 3.71 13.57
N VAL A 38 10.09 3.20 13.20
CA VAL A 38 9.63 1.87 13.61
C VAL A 38 10.54 0.77 13.05
N PHE A 39 10.84 0.82 11.76
CA PHE A 39 11.68 -0.19 11.12
C PHE A 39 13.12 -0.16 11.62
N VAL A 40 13.67 1.02 11.91
CA VAL A 40 15.01 1.20 12.49
C VAL A 40 15.06 0.64 13.92
N LEU A 41 14.03 0.91 14.75
CA LEU A 41 13.95 0.38 16.10
C LEU A 41 13.89 -1.17 16.09
N ILE A 42 13.05 -1.74 15.23
CA ILE A 42 12.93 -3.20 15.09
C ILE A 42 14.23 -3.81 14.54
N LEU A 43 14.89 -3.14 13.60
CA LEU A 43 16.21 -3.55 13.10
C LEU A 43 17.25 -3.61 14.23
N ALA A 44 17.29 -2.58 15.09
CA ALA A 44 18.20 -2.55 16.23
C ALA A 44 17.94 -3.71 17.19
N VAL A 45 16.68 -3.96 17.55
CA VAL A 45 16.28 -5.11 18.38
C VAL A 45 16.66 -6.43 17.69
N TYR A 46 16.41 -6.56 16.39
CA TYR A 46 16.73 -7.76 15.63
C TYR A 46 18.24 -8.05 15.59
N ILE A 47 19.07 -7.03 15.40
CA ILE A 47 20.53 -7.15 15.46
C ILE A 47 20.96 -7.59 16.86
N ILE A 48 20.45 -6.96 17.91
CA ILE A 48 20.77 -7.35 19.30
C ILE A 48 20.43 -8.83 19.51
N LEU A 49 19.22 -9.27 19.13
CA LEU A 49 18.82 -10.66 19.23
C LEU A 49 19.78 -11.58 18.45
N LEU A 50 20.11 -11.29 17.20
CA LEU A 50 20.98 -12.12 16.38
C LEU A 50 22.42 -12.26 16.93
N PHE A 51 22.97 -11.21 17.52
CA PHE A 51 24.37 -11.17 17.96
C PHE A 51 24.55 -11.59 19.42
N PHE A 52 23.52 -11.47 20.26
CA PHE A 52 23.55 -11.91 21.66
C PHE A 52 22.90 -13.29 21.86
N THR A 53 22.25 -13.87 20.85
CA THR A 53 21.78 -15.26 20.91
C THR A 53 22.98 -16.22 20.92
N PRO A 54 23.03 -17.17 21.87
CA PRO A 54 24.13 -18.13 21.97
C PRO A 54 24.35 -18.95 20.70
N GLN A 55 25.61 -19.22 20.37
CA GLN A 55 26.01 -19.87 19.11
C GLN A 55 25.53 -21.32 18.95
N TYR A 56 25.08 -21.96 20.02
CA TYR A 56 24.58 -23.34 19.99
C TYR A 56 23.16 -23.47 19.42
N LEU A 57 22.47 -22.36 19.15
CA LEU A 57 21.18 -22.37 18.47
C LEU A 57 21.38 -22.46 16.94
N PRO A 58 20.67 -23.35 16.22
CA PRO A 58 20.79 -23.52 14.77
C PRO A 58 20.27 -22.31 13.94
N VAL A 59 19.98 -21.20 14.60
CA VAL A 59 19.45 -19.94 14.04
C VAL A 59 20.57 -18.99 13.59
N VAL A 60 21.83 -19.40 13.74
CA VAL A 60 23.00 -18.52 13.58
C VAL A 60 23.55 -18.51 12.15
N GLU A 61 23.09 -19.41 11.28
CA GLU A 61 23.49 -19.41 9.87
C GLU A 61 22.99 -18.14 9.15
N TYR A 62 23.86 -17.50 8.35
CA TYR A 62 23.53 -16.36 7.48
C TYR A 62 23.03 -15.07 8.16
N LYS A 63 23.58 -14.69 9.33
CA LYS A 63 23.19 -13.45 10.05
C LYS A 63 23.20 -12.19 9.20
N ILE A 64 24.27 -11.98 8.42
CA ILE A 64 24.40 -10.78 7.58
C ILE A 64 23.33 -10.79 6.48
N THR A 65 23.14 -11.93 5.82
CA THR A 65 22.12 -12.09 4.77
C THR A 65 20.72 -11.85 5.32
N SER A 66 20.39 -12.34 6.51
CA SER A 66 19.08 -12.14 7.11
C SER A 66 18.80 -10.68 7.46
N VAL A 67 19.82 -9.94 7.93
CA VAL A 67 19.75 -8.48 8.13
C VAL A 67 19.54 -7.76 6.80
N MET A 68 20.30 -8.12 5.74
CA MET A 68 20.14 -7.52 4.41
C MET A 68 18.75 -7.76 3.82
N VAL A 69 18.17 -8.95 4.03
CA VAL A 69 16.79 -9.25 3.63
C VAL A 69 15.81 -8.34 4.36
N TYR A 70 15.94 -8.18 5.68
CA TYR A 70 15.07 -7.28 6.45
C TYR A 70 15.17 -5.84 5.95
N ILE A 71 16.39 -5.33 5.72
CA ILE A 71 16.61 -3.97 5.20
C ILE A 71 15.96 -3.81 3.83
N SER A 72 16.18 -4.77 2.92
CA SER A 72 15.62 -4.73 1.57
C SER A 72 14.08 -4.68 1.61
N LEU A 73 13.46 -5.55 2.42
CA LEU A 73 12.01 -5.57 2.60
C LEU A 73 11.49 -4.26 3.22
N SER A 74 12.19 -3.72 4.21
CA SER A 74 11.82 -2.45 4.86
C SER A 74 11.91 -1.28 3.90
N VAL A 75 12.98 -1.19 3.09
CA VAL A 75 13.13 -0.14 2.08
C VAL A 75 12.06 -0.27 0.99
N SER A 76 11.79 -1.48 0.50
CA SER A 76 10.72 -1.71 -0.48
C SER A 76 9.35 -1.32 0.09
N TYR A 77 9.05 -1.68 1.34
CA TYR A 77 7.82 -1.27 2.02
C TYR A 77 7.72 0.25 2.14
N LEU A 78 8.78 0.90 2.63
CA LEU A 78 8.80 2.35 2.82
C LEU A 78 8.63 3.06 1.48
N ALA A 79 9.32 2.62 0.42
CA ALA A 79 9.18 3.19 -0.92
C ALA A 79 7.76 3.08 -1.46
N LEU A 80 7.13 1.91 -1.34
CA LEU A 80 5.74 1.69 -1.76
C LEU A 80 4.75 2.50 -0.91
N SER A 81 4.97 2.56 0.40
CA SER A 81 4.12 3.34 1.30
C SER A 81 4.27 4.84 1.08
N ALA A 82 5.47 5.34 0.75
CA ALA A 82 5.72 6.75 0.53
C ALA A 82 4.97 7.28 -0.70
N SER A 83 4.96 6.54 -1.82
CA SER A 83 4.16 6.93 -3.00
C SER A 83 2.68 7.03 -2.66
N LEU A 84 2.17 6.13 -1.81
CA LEU A 84 0.77 6.15 -1.41
C LEU A 84 0.46 7.26 -0.39
N ILE A 85 1.33 7.51 0.59
CA ILE A 85 1.19 8.59 1.59
C ILE A 85 1.26 9.97 0.95
N LEU A 86 2.06 10.12 -0.12
CA LEU A 86 2.15 11.36 -0.88
C LEU A 86 0.91 11.63 -1.75
N GLY A 87 -0.09 10.74 -1.72
CA GLY A 87 -1.35 10.94 -2.41
C GLY A 87 -1.29 10.69 -3.90
N ASP A 88 -0.26 9.98 -4.39
CA ASP A 88 -0.28 9.42 -5.75
C ASP A 88 -1.26 8.23 -5.78
N GLU A 89 -2.54 8.51 -5.61
CA GLU A 89 -3.59 7.60 -6.05
C GLU A 89 -3.40 7.38 -7.55
N SER A 90 -3.24 6.13 -7.95
CA SER A 90 -3.13 5.82 -9.38
C SER A 90 -4.36 6.40 -10.11
N PRO A 91 -4.20 7.03 -11.28
CA PRO A 91 -5.34 7.54 -12.04
C PRO A 91 -6.40 6.47 -12.26
N SER A 92 -5.96 5.21 -12.40
CA SER A 92 -6.85 4.07 -12.54
C SER A 92 -7.71 3.81 -11.31
N SER A 93 -7.13 3.78 -10.10
CA SER A 93 -7.91 3.59 -8.88
C SER A 93 -8.91 4.73 -8.67
N LYS A 94 -8.49 5.98 -8.94
CA LYS A 94 -9.37 7.14 -8.81
C LYS A 94 -10.54 7.10 -9.79
N ILE A 95 -10.30 6.75 -11.07
CA ILE A 95 -11.38 6.57 -12.06
C ILE A 95 -12.38 5.51 -11.61
N VAL A 96 -11.91 4.34 -11.19
CA VAL A 96 -12.81 3.23 -10.82
C VAL A 96 -13.62 3.57 -9.57
N LEU A 97 -13.00 4.21 -8.57
CA LEU A 97 -13.70 4.69 -7.38
C LEU A 97 -14.78 5.72 -7.72
N GLU A 98 -14.49 6.65 -8.64
CA GLU A 98 -15.45 7.67 -9.07
C GLU A 98 -16.60 7.09 -9.90
N VAL A 99 -16.34 6.10 -10.75
CA VAL A 99 -17.39 5.39 -11.49
C VAL A 99 -18.29 4.57 -10.56
N GLU A 100 -17.74 3.98 -9.49
CA GLU A 100 -18.55 3.27 -8.47
C GLU A 100 -19.41 4.26 -7.66
N ARG A 101 -18.84 5.40 -7.26
CA ARG A 101 -19.56 6.44 -6.50
C ARG A 101 -20.65 7.12 -7.32
N HIS A 102 -20.38 7.33 -8.62
CA HIS A 102 -21.25 8.02 -9.55
C HIS A 102 -21.55 7.14 -10.77
N PRO A 103 -22.39 6.09 -10.63
CA PRO A 103 -22.77 5.25 -11.75
C PRO A 103 -23.38 6.09 -12.87
N GLY A 104 -22.83 5.97 -14.09
CA GLY A 104 -23.26 6.77 -15.22
C GLY A 104 -22.51 8.11 -15.39
N ILE A 105 -21.39 8.32 -14.70
CA ILE A 105 -20.52 9.48 -14.92
C ILE A 105 -20.04 9.54 -16.38
N LYS A 106 -20.02 10.75 -16.95
CA LYS A 106 -19.57 10.99 -18.33
C LYS A 106 -18.05 11.16 -18.39
N GLN A 107 -17.47 10.86 -19.55
CA GLN A 107 -16.04 11.03 -19.81
C GLN A 107 -15.55 12.45 -19.48
N ASN A 108 -16.30 13.46 -19.91
CA ASN A 108 -15.92 14.87 -19.71
C ASN A 108 -15.86 15.26 -18.24
N ASP A 109 -16.65 14.60 -17.38
CA ASP A 109 -16.66 14.88 -15.95
C ASP A 109 -15.51 14.15 -15.24
N LEU A 110 -15.17 12.94 -15.68
CA LEU A 110 -13.96 12.24 -15.23
C LEU A 110 -12.69 13.00 -15.59
N ILE A 111 -12.56 13.49 -16.83
CA ILE A 111 -11.37 14.22 -17.29
C ILE A 111 -11.09 15.46 -16.43
N LYS A 112 -12.14 16.16 -15.96
CA LYS A 112 -12.00 17.35 -15.09
C LYS A 112 -11.35 17.03 -13.73
N LEU A 113 -11.33 15.77 -13.31
CA LEU A 113 -10.73 15.34 -12.03
C LEU A 113 -9.21 15.12 -12.09
N PHE A 114 -8.62 15.28 -13.27
CA PHE A 114 -7.20 15.01 -13.53
C PHE A 114 -6.56 16.16 -14.31
N SER A 115 -5.27 16.38 -14.07
CA SER A 115 -4.49 17.40 -14.78
C SER A 115 -4.08 16.99 -16.19
N ASP A 116 -4.00 15.68 -16.47
CA ASP A 116 -3.61 15.13 -17.78
C ASP A 116 -4.76 14.32 -18.41
N SER A 117 -5.47 14.94 -19.35
CA SER A 117 -6.61 14.33 -20.05
C SER A 117 -6.21 13.15 -20.93
N LYS A 118 -5.03 13.18 -21.56
CA LYS A 118 -4.57 12.10 -22.45
C LYS A 118 -4.30 10.84 -21.67
N LEU A 119 -3.74 10.97 -20.46
CA LEU A 119 -3.53 9.84 -19.58
C LEU A 119 -4.86 9.20 -19.17
N VAL A 120 -5.88 10.01 -18.84
CA VAL A 120 -7.22 9.52 -18.49
C VAL A 120 -7.87 8.75 -19.63
N ASP A 121 -7.81 9.29 -20.85
CA ASP A 121 -8.41 8.65 -22.02
C ASP A 121 -7.81 7.26 -22.27
N LYS A 122 -6.48 7.16 -22.22
CA LYS A 122 -5.78 5.87 -22.34
C LYS A 122 -6.18 4.90 -21.22
N ARG A 123 -6.30 5.38 -19.97
CA ARG A 123 -6.72 4.53 -18.85
C ARG A 123 -8.16 4.06 -18.97
N LEU A 124 -9.06 4.89 -19.48
CA LEU A 124 -10.45 4.48 -19.74
C LEU A 124 -10.51 3.39 -20.81
N GLU A 125 -9.71 3.51 -21.87
CA GLU A 125 -9.59 2.48 -22.90
C GLU A 125 -9.03 1.17 -22.34
N ASP A 126 -7.97 1.22 -21.53
CA ASP A 126 -7.41 0.06 -20.84
C ASP A 126 -8.45 -0.63 -19.92
N MET A 127 -9.30 0.16 -19.24
CA MET A 127 -10.34 -0.38 -18.35
C MET A 127 -11.53 -0.97 -19.10
N LEU A 128 -11.90 -0.38 -20.23
CA LEU A 128 -12.92 -0.93 -21.13
C LEU A 128 -12.44 -2.27 -21.70
N SER A 129 -11.21 -2.31 -22.21
CA SER A 129 -10.64 -3.52 -22.83
C SER A 129 -10.43 -4.66 -21.82
N SER A 130 -10.09 -4.34 -20.57
CA SER A 130 -9.96 -5.34 -19.49
C SER A 130 -11.28 -5.80 -18.86
N GLY A 131 -12.40 -5.15 -19.21
CA GLY A 131 -13.73 -5.44 -18.66
C GLY A 131 -13.90 -4.99 -17.21
N MET A 132 -13.19 -3.95 -16.79
CA MET A 132 -13.38 -3.31 -15.49
C MET A 132 -14.55 -2.35 -15.48
N ILE A 133 -14.78 -1.65 -16.61
CA ILE A 133 -15.89 -0.72 -16.82
C ILE A 133 -16.59 -1.03 -18.14
N ALA A 134 -17.84 -0.60 -18.28
CA ALA A 134 -18.61 -0.60 -19.51
C ALA A 134 -19.01 0.83 -19.89
N LYS A 135 -19.18 1.09 -21.19
CA LYS A 135 -19.62 2.39 -21.73
C LYS A 135 -21.00 2.26 -22.37
N HIS A 136 -21.97 3.06 -21.93
CA HIS A 136 -23.31 3.15 -22.51
C HIS A 136 -23.64 4.62 -22.81
N ASN A 137 -23.91 4.99 -24.07
CA ASN A 137 -24.32 6.36 -24.43
C ASN A 137 -23.47 7.49 -23.78
N GLN A 138 -22.14 7.33 -23.80
CA GLN A 138 -21.13 8.22 -23.19
C GLN A 138 -21.02 8.20 -21.66
N SER A 139 -21.81 7.38 -20.97
CA SER A 139 -21.68 7.16 -19.54
C SER A 139 -20.90 5.88 -19.24
N TYR A 140 -20.22 5.85 -18.09
CA TYR A 140 -19.48 4.69 -17.63
C TYR A 140 -20.17 4.03 -16.44
N THR A 141 -20.16 2.69 -16.45
CA THR A 141 -20.61 1.86 -15.33
C THR A 141 -19.54 0.85 -14.99
N ILE A 142 -19.45 0.47 -13.73
CA ILE A 142 -18.48 -0.51 -13.26
C ILE A 142 -18.98 -1.95 -13.45
N LEU A 143 -18.08 -2.84 -13.85
CA LEU A 143 -18.35 -4.27 -14.00
C LEU A 143 -17.86 -5.04 -12.78
N LEU A 144 -18.18 -6.34 -12.70
CA LEU A 144 -17.80 -7.19 -11.56
C LEU A 144 -16.28 -7.16 -11.26
N ARG A 145 -15.45 -7.17 -12.30
CA ARG A 145 -13.98 -7.07 -12.15
C ARG A 145 -13.56 -5.73 -11.56
N GLY A 146 -14.18 -4.64 -12.00
CA GLY A 146 -13.96 -3.31 -11.42
C GLY A 146 -14.39 -3.26 -9.95
N ARG A 147 -15.53 -3.86 -9.60
CA ARG A 147 -16.01 -3.92 -8.21
C ARG A 147 -15.06 -4.67 -7.29
N LEU A 148 -14.47 -5.76 -7.76
CA LEU A 148 -13.43 -6.47 -6.99
C LEU A 148 -12.23 -5.56 -6.72
N LEU A 149 -11.78 -4.79 -7.73
CA LEU A 149 -10.71 -3.82 -7.53
C LEU A 149 -11.10 -2.74 -6.51
N VAL A 150 -12.31 -2.18 -6.60
CA VAL A 150 -12.84 -1.23 -5.60
C VAL A 150 -12.83 -1.84 -4.21
N PHE A 151 -13.26 -3.09 -4.07
CA PHE A 151 -13.23 -3.78 -2.79
C PHE A 151 -11.80 -3.82 -2.23
N TYR A 152 -10.81 -4.27 -3.01
CA TYR A 152 -9.41 -4.30 -2.54
C TYR A 152 -8.87 -2.91 -2.18
N VAL A 153 -9.09 -1.92 -3.03
CA VAL A 153 -8.63 -0.53 -2.80
C VAL A 153 -9.30 0.07 -1.57
N SER A 154 -10.62 -0.09 -1.43
CA SER A 154 -11.36 0.45 -0.29
C SER A 154 -11.03 -0.27 1.02
N SER A 155 -10.86 -1.59 1.01
CA SER A 155 -10.36 -2.36 2.16
C SER A 155 -8.97 -1.90 2.59
N TYR A 156 -8.08 -1.65 1.63
CA TYR A 156 -6.75 -1.12 1.89
C TYR A 156 -6.79 0.28 2.51
N HIS A 157 -7.57 1.21 1.94
CA HIS A 157 -7.77 2.55 2.51
C HIS A 157 -8.35 2.50 3.92
N ASN A 158 -9.30 1.60 4.19
CA ASN A 158 -9.87 1.41 5.52
C ASN A 158 -8.82 0.88 6.52
N LEU A 159 -7.96 -0.05 6.08
CA LEU A 159 -6.93 -0.64 6.93
C LEU A 159 -5.86 0.39 7.33
N LEU A 160 -5.54 1.32 6.42
CA LEU A 160 -4.59 2.40 6.66
C LEU A 160 -5.20 3.66 7.28
N GLY A 161 -6.52 3.71 7.49
CA GLY A 161 -7.19 4.87 8.08
C GLY A 161 -7.26 6.10 7.15
N TRP A 162 -7.12 5.91 5.84
CA TRP A 162 -7.08 7.02 4.87
C TRP A 162 -8.45 7.56 4.46
N LYS A 163 -9.53 7.01 5.03
CA LYS A 163 -10.89 7.53 4.80
C LYS A 163 -11.12 8.96 5.31
N GLU A 164 -10.25 9.48 6.18
CA GLU A 164 -10.44 10.79 6.83
C GLU A 164 -9.73 11.96 6.14
N LEU A 165 -9.01 11.72 5.03
CA LEU A 165 -8.21 12.74 4.34
C LEU A 165 -8.81 13.24 3.01
N GLY A 166 -9.99 12.72 2.62
CA GLY A 166 -10.72 13.11 1.40
C GLY A 166 -12.00 13.86 1.70
#